data_AF-A0A8T3WES4-F1
#
_entry.id   AF-A0A8T3WES4-F1
#
_cell.length_a   1.000
_cell.length_b   1.000
_cell.length_c   1.000
_cell.angle_alpha   90.00
_cell.angle_beta   90.00
_cell.angle_gamma   90.00
#
_symmetry.space_group_name_H-M   'P 1'
#
loop_
_entity.id
_entity.type
_entity.pdbx_description
1 polymer ?
#
loop_
_entity_poly.entity_id
_entity_poly.type
_entity_poly.pdbx_seq_one_letter_code
_entity_poly.pdbx_strand_id
1 'polypeptide(L)'
;MEFDITKLSSKGQIVIPAGMRKGLKEGDKLVIIRNKDHIILKKADKVSKQLKEDLEFARRTEEAYKRIEAGEGTRMNFDDFIKEMKKW
;
A
#
# COMPACT_ATOMS: atom_id res chain seq x y z
N MET A 1 9.06 9.84 4.55
CA MET A 1 8.70 9.18 3.29
C MET A 1 9.93 9.29 2.39
N GLU A 2 10.51 8.17 1.97
CA GLU A 2 11.69 8.13 1.10
C GLU A 2 11.27 7.61 -0.27
N PHE A 3 11.75 8.21 -1.35
CA PHE A 3 11.50 7.76 -2.73
C PHE A 3 12.83 7.74 -3.50
N ASP A 4 12.95 6.81 -4.45
CA ASP A 4 14.10 6.67 -5.32
C ASP A 4 13.67 5.95 -6.61
N ILE A 5 14.42 6.13 -7.69
CA ILE A 5 14.11 5.57 -9.01
C ILE A 5 15.19 4.55 -9.35
N THR A 6 14.78 3.31 -9.60
CA THR A 6 15.69 2.23 -9.98
C THR A 6 15.31 1.68 -11.35
N LYS A 7 16.31 1.15 -12.06
CA LYS A 7 16.11 0.49 -13.36
C LYS A 7 16.10 -1.01 -13.17
N LEU A 8 15.34 -1.71 -14.02
CA LEU A 8 15.40 -3.15 -14.10
C LEU A 8 16.78 -3.57 -14.63
N SER A 9 17.46 -4.48 -13.93
CA SER A 9 18.73 -5.02 -14.42
C SER A 9 18.51 -5.90 -15.66
N SER A 10 19.58 -6.18 -16.39
CA SER A 10 19.54 -7.10 -17.56
C SER A 10 19.07 -8.51 -17.21
N LYS A 11 19.14 -8.89 -15.93
CA LYS A 11 18.65 -10.19 -15.42
C LYS A 11 17.22 -10.11 -14.88
N GLY A 12 16.51 -9.00 -15.09
CA GLY A 12 15.16 -8.80 -14.56
C GLY A 12 15.11 -8.54 -13.06
N GLN A 13 16.22 -8.11 -12.44
CA GLN A 13 16.28 -7.85 -11.00
C GLN A 13 16.02 -6.37 -10.71
N ILE A 14 15.26 -6.10 -9.65
CA ILE A 14 15.08 -4.75 -9.10
C ILE A 14 15.97 -4.63 -7.86
N VAL A 15 16.81 -3.60 -7.83
CA VAL A 15 17.72 -3.36 -6.69
C VAL A 15 17.04 -2.41 -5.72
N ILE A 16 16.92 -2.81 -4.45
CA ILE A 16 16.49 -1.89 -3.39
C ILE A 16 17.66 -0.94 -3.07
N PRO A 17 17.49 0.40 -3.13
CA PRO A 17 18.54 1.36 -2.81
C PRO A 17 19.06 1.23 -1.39
N ALA A 18 20.33 1.56 -1.16
CA ALA A 18 21.01 1.33 0.12
C ALA A 18 20.27 1.98 1.31
N GLY A 19 19.78 3.21 1.16
CA GLY A 19 19.02 3.91 2.22
C GLY A 19 17.74 3.18 2.63
N MET A 20 17.08 2.54 1.66
CA MET A 20 15.82 1.81 1.86
C MET A 20 16.00 0.37 2.35
N ARG A 21 17.25 -0.13 2.44
CA ARG A 21 17.52 -1.48 2.97
C ARG A 21 17.44 -1.55 4.48
N LYS A 22 17.26 -0.44 5.19
CA LYS A 22 17.19 -0.40 6.65
C LYS A 22 16.06 -1.32 7.15
N GLY A 23 16.42 -2.32 7.96
CA GLY A 23 15.47 -3.30 8.51
C GLY A 23 15.23 -4.55 7.64
N LEU A 24 15.88 -4.63 6.46
CA LEU A 24 16.02 -5.85 5.68
C LEU A 24 17.36 -6.51 6.00
N LYS A 25 17.35 -7.83 6.18
CA LYS A 25 18.53 -8.65 6.46
C LYS A 25 18.64 -9.76 5.43
N GLU A 26 19.86 -10.24 5.22
CA GLU A 26 20.07 -11.43 4.42
C GLU A 26 19.27 -12.61 4.99
N GLY A 27 18.63 -13.39 4.10
CA GLY A 27 17.73 -14.49 4.48
C GLY A 27 16.30 -14.07 4.84
N ASP A 28 15.99 -12.76 4.91
CA ASP A 28 14.60 -12.31 5.09
C ASP A 28 13.73 -12.82 3.93
N LYS A 29 12.64 -13.51 4.28
CA LYS A 29 11.61 -13.88 3.30
C LYS A 29 10.71 -12.68 3.04
N LEU A 30 10.49 -12.38 1.77
CA LEU A 30 9.57 -11.33 1.33
C LEU A 30 8.37 -11.96 0.63
N VAL A 31 7.19 -11.42 0.91
CA VAL A 31 5.98 -11.66 0.12
C VAL A 31 5.92 -10.59 -0.95
N ILE A 32 5.75 -11.04 -2.19
CA ILE A 32 5.61 -10.20 -3.38
C ILE A 32 4.17 -10.32 -3.85
N ILE A 33 3.45 -9.21 -3.86
CA ILE A 33 2.06 -9.15 -4.33
C ILE A 33 1.99 -8.20 -5.51
N ARG A 34 1.39 -8.65 -6.62
CA ARG A 34 1.10 -7.80 -7.77
C ARG A 34 -0.37 -7.38 -7.74
N ASN A 35 -0.63 -6.08 -7.78
CA ASN A 35 -1.96 -5.51 -7.91
C ASN A 35 -1.96 -4.54 -9.10
N LYS A 36 -2.52 -4.97 -10.24
CA LYS A 36 -2.50 -4.23 -11.52
C LYS A 36 -1.05 -3.87 -11.91
N ASP A 37 -0.74 -2.57 -11.91
CA ASP A 37 0.55 -1.99 -12.28
C ASP A 37 1.49 -1.81 -11.08
N HIS A 38 1.04 -2.17 -9.87
CA HIS A 38 1.80 -2.03 -8.64
C HIS A 38 2.35 -3.39 -8.17
N ILE A 39 3.57 -3.36 -7.65
CA ILE A 39 4.19 -4.47 -6.92
C ILE A 39 4.40 -4.03 -5.48
N ILE A 40 3.88 -4.82 -4.55
CA ILE A 40 4.01 -4.60 -3.11
C ILE A 40 4.94 -5.66 -2.54
N LEU A 41 5.95 -5.21 -1.79
CA LEU A 41 6.92 -6.05 -1.09
C LEU A 41 6.69 -5.90 0.42
N LYS A 42 6.45 -7.01 1.13
CA LYS A 42 6.32 -7.06 2.60
C LYS A 42 7.20 -8.18 3.16
N LYS A 43 7.76 -8.00 4.36
CA LYS A 43 8.44 -9.13 5.04
C LYS A 43 7.43 -10.20 5.46
N ALA A 44 7.76 -11.46 5.22
CA ALA A 44 6.87 -12.59 5.44
C ALA A 44 6.58 -12.88 6.93
N ASP A 45 7.51 -12.53 7.82
CA ASP A 45 7.31 -12.60 9.28
C ASP A 45 6.28 -11.57 9.79
N LYS A 46 6.08 -10.48 9.03
CA LYS A 46 5.03 -9.48 9.27
C LYS A 46 3.73 -9.80 8.54
N VAL A 47 3.72 -10.83 7.71
CA VAL A 47 2.53 -11.34 7.02
C VAL A 47 1.82 -12.28 8.00
N SER A 48 1.16 -11.69 9.00
CA SER A 48 0.26 -12.43 9.89
C SER A 48 -1.04 -12.79 9.16
N LYS A 49 -1.97 -13.47 9.84
CA LYS A 49 -3.34 -13.75 9.34
C LYS A 49 -4.09 -12.49 8.86
N GLN A 50 -3.63 -11.29 9.25
CA GLN A 50 -4.19 -10.01 8.81
C GLN A 50 -3.77 -9.59 7.39
N LEU A 51 -2.90 -10.32 6.69
CA LEU A 51 -2.51 -9.92 5.31
C LEU A 51 -3.71 -9.80 4.36
N LYS A 52 -4.71 -10.67 4.51
CA LYS A 52 -5.94 -10.59 3.71
C LYS A 52 -6.72 -9.31 4.02
N GLU A 53 -6.76 -8.92 5.30
CA GLU A 53 -7.39 -7.68 5.75
C GLU A 53 -6.60 -6.45 5.28
N ASP A 54 -5.26 -6.49 5.37
CA ASP A 54 -4.37 -5.45 4.86
C ASP A 54 -4.52 -5.24 3.35
N LEU A 55 -4.62 -6.33 2.58
CA LEU A 55 -4.81 -6.27 1.13
C LEU A 55 -6.19 -5.75 0.76
N GLU A 56 -7.22 -6.19 1.48
CA GLU A 56 -8.57 -5.71 1.28
C GLU A 56 -8.71 -4.24 1.69
N PHE A 57 -8.02 -3.81 2.76
CA PHE A 57 -7.91 -2.41 3.16
C PHE A 57 -7.25 -1.58 2.06
N ALA A 58 -6.08 -2.00 1.57
CA ALA A 58 -5.38 -1.29 0.50
C ALA A 58 -6.23 -1.16 -0.77
N ARG A 59 -6.93 -2.24 -1.16
CA ARG A 59 -7.87 -2.23 -2.30
C ARG A 59 -9.00 -1.23 -2.10
N ARG A 60 -9.65 -1.24 -0.92
CA ARG A 60 -10.75 -0.33 -0.60
C ARG A 60 -10.31 1.13 -0.55
N THR A 61 -9.15 1.41 0.02
CA THR A 61 -8.58 2.77 0.05
C THR A 61 -8.30 3.27 -1.36
N GLU A 62 -7.72 2.44 -2.22
CA GLU A 62 -7.43 2.82 -3.61
C GLU A 62 -8.72 3.06 -4.41
N GLU A 63 -9.77 2.26 -4.20
CA GLU A 63 -11.08 2.47 -4.82
C GLU A 63 -11.78 3.73 -4.32
N ALA A 64 -11.77 3.97 -3.00
CA ALA A 64 -12.34 5.18 -2.41
C ALA A 64 -11.61 6.44 -2.90
N TYR A 65 -10.28 6.39 -3.00
CA TYR A 65 -9.48 7.48 -3.53
C TYR A 65 -9.84 7.80 -4.98
N LYS A 66 -9.95 6.76 -5.84
CA LYS A 66 -10.36 6.93 -7.25
C LYS A 66 -11.76 7.52 -7.39
N ARG A 67 -12.70 7.14 -6.53
CA ARG A 67 -14.06 7.72 -6.52
C ARG A 67 -14.04 9.21 -6.13
N ILE A 68 -13.23 9.57 -5.13
CA ILE A 68 -13.07 10.97 -4.73
C ILE A 68 -12.42 11.79 -5.86
N GLU A 69 -11.38 11.26 -6.52
CA GLU A 69 -10.75 11.92 -7.68
C GLU A 69 -11.71 12.06 -8.86
N ALA A 70 -12.59 11.07 -9.09
CA ALA A 70 -13.64 11.12 -10.11
C ALA A 70 -14.79 12.08 -9.77
N GLY A 71 -14.78 12.72 -8.59
CA GLY A 71 -15.82 13.64 -8.15
C GLY A 71 -17.08 12.97 -7.59
N GLU A 72 -17.04 11.66 -7.32
CA GLU A 72 -18.14 10.89 -6.72
C GLU A 72 -18.20 11.03 -5.19
N GLY A 73 -17.34 11.86 -4.61
CA GLY A 73 -17.32 12.15 -3.18
C GLY A 73 -18.39 13.15 -2.76
N THR A 74 -19.07 12.91 -1.64
CA THR A 74 -19.99 13.87 -1.03
C THR A 74 -19.20 14.90 -0.22
N ARG A 75 -19.43 16.19 -0.46
CA ARG A 75 -18.96 17.26 0.43
C ARG A 75 -20.00 17.50 1.51
N MET A 76 -19.57 17.51 2.76
CA MET A 76 -20.38 17.91 3.91
C MET A 76 -19.52 18.71 4.89
N ASN A 77 -20.16 19.49 5.77
CA ASN A 77 -19.44 20.19 6.82
C ASN A 77 -18.94 19.21 7.89
N PHE A 78 -18.05 19.69 8.76
CA PHE A 78 -17.39 18.85 9.77
C PHE A 78 -18.38 18.23 10.77
N ASP A 79 -19.39 18.97 11.20
CA ASP A 79 -20.36 18.50 12.20
C ASP A 79 -21.24 17.37 11.65
N ASP A 80 -21.67 17.49 10.40
CA ASP A 80 -22.43 16.46 9.70
C ASP A 80 -21.60 15.20 9.45
N PHE A 81 -20.31 15.36 9.10
CA PHE A 81 -19.38 14.25 8.95
C PHE A 81 -19.23 13.44 10.25
N ILE A 82 -19.02 14.13 11.38
CA ILE A 82 -18.87 13.48 12.69
C ILE A 82 -20.14 12.75 13.11
N LYS A 83 -21.31 13.30 12.79
CA LYS A 83 -22.60 12.67 13.09
C LYS A 83 -22.81 11.38 12.31
N GLU A 84 -22.46 11.34 11.02
CA GLU A 84 -22.55 10.14 10.20
C GLU A 84 -21.52 9.08 10.62
N MET A 85 -20.29 9.49 10.94
CA MET A 85 -19.25 8.56 11.41
C MET A 85 -19.61 7.81 12.69
N LYS A 86 -20.40 8.42 13.58
CA LYS A 86 -20.86 7.80 14.84
C LYS A 86 -21.98 6.76 14.64
N LYS A 87 -22.57 6.66 13.44
CA LYS A 87 -23.62 5.67 13.13
C LYS A 87 -23.06 4.33 12.66
N TRP A 88 -21.79 4.29 12.28
CA TRP A 88 -21.03 3.10 11.89
C TRP A 88 -20.25 2.55 13.08
#